data_AF-A0A2E7PV58-F1
#
_entry.id   AF-A0A2E7PV58-F1
#
_cell.length_a   1.000
_cell.length_b   1.000
_cell.length_c   1.000
_cell.angle_alpha   90.00
_cell.angle_beta   90.00
_cell.angle_gamma   90.00
#
_symmetry.space_group_name_H-M   'P 1'
#
loop_
_entity.id
_entity.type
_entity.pdbx_description
1 polymer ?
#
loop_
_entity_poly.entity_id
_entity_poly.type
_entity_poly.pdbx_seq_one_letter_code
_entity_poly.pdbx_strand_id
1 'polypeptide(L)'
;MSVVVILVVGGITRLTGSGLSMVDWRPIAGILPPITENQWNEVFQMYQTSPEYQKVNKGMSLSDFKFIFFWEYLHRILGRIVGLLCLIPYLYFLVRGKLSPRMKAFGLTLIALVIVQGLMGWYMVKSGLVN
;
A
#
# COMPACT_ATOMS: atom_id res chain seq x y z
N MET A 1 -10.13 -13.35 9.31
CA MET A 1 -10.63 -11.95 9.40
C MET A 1 -9.69 -10.94 8.76
N SER A 2 -8.38 -10.97 9.05
CA SER A 2 -7.39 -10.01 8.53
C SER A 2 -7.37 -9.84 7.00
N VAL A 3 -7.52 -10.94 6.23
CA VAL A 3 -7.59 -10.88 4.75
C VAL A 3 -8.89 -10.22 4.25
N VAL A 4 -10.01 -10.40 4.95
CA VAL A 4 -11.29 -9.78 4.55
C VAL A 4 -11.23 -8.27 4.75
N VAL A 5 -10.61 -7.82 5.84
CA VAL A 5 -10.45 -6.38 6.15
C VAL A 5 -9.64 -5.67 5.07
N ILE A 6 -8.50 -6.25 4.64
CA ILE A 6 -7.71 -5.62 3.57
C ILE A 6 -8.43 -5.62 2.22
N LEU A 7 -9.23 -6.65 1.92
CA LEU A 7 -10.04 -6.67 0.69
C LEU A 7 -11.11 -5.56 0.69
N VAL A 8 -11.79 -5.35 1.82
CA VAL A 8 -12.78 -4.26 1.96
C VAL A 8 -12.12 -2.90 1.84
N VAL A 9 -11.02 -2.66 2.56
CA VAL A 9 -10.31 -1.38 2.52
C VAL A 9 -9.69 -1.12 1.14
N GLY A 10 -9.15 -2.14 0.48
CA GLY A 10 -8.69 -2.04 -0.90
C GLY A 10 -9.83 -1.72 -1.87
N GLY A 11 -11.01 -2.31 -1.68
CA GLY A 11 -12.22 -1.98 -2.43
C GLY A 11 -12.65 -0.52 -2.25
N ILE A 12 -12.67 -0.03 -1.02
CA ILE A 12 -12.95 1.39 -0.72
C ILE A 12 -11.94 2.28 -1.44
N THR A 13 -10.64 2.03 -1.28
CA THR A 13 -9.55 2.79 -1.92
C THR A 13 -9.72 2.88 -3.44
N ARG A 14 -10.21 1.81 -4.08
CA ARG A 14 -10.49 1.80 -5.52
C ARG A 14 -11.72 2.63 -5.88
N LEU A 15 -12.82 2.48 -5.13
CA LEU A 15 -14.08 3.18 -5.37
C LEU A 15 -13.99 4.69 -5.10
N THR A 16 -13.15 5.10 -4.15
CA THR A 16 -12.89 6.51 -3.82
C THR A 16 -11.84 7.17 -4.72
N GLY A 17 -11.27 6.44 -5.69
CA GLY A 17 -10.21 6.97 -6.55
C GLY A 17 -8.93 7.33 -5.79
N SER A 18 -8.67 6.65 -4.68
CA SER A 18 -7.56 6.98 -3.77
C SER A 18 -6.26 6.26 -4.12
N GLY A 19 -6.26 5.35 -5.09
CA GLY A 19 -5.15 4.42 -5.34
C GLY A 19 -3.83 5.05 -5.83
N LEU A 20 -3.82 6.33 -6.20
CA LEU A 20 -2.64 7.05 -6.70
C LEU A 20 -2.37 8.36 -5.93
N SER A 21 -3.01 8.55 -4.77
CA SER A 21 -2.84 9.74 -3.93
C SER A 21 -1.45 9.84 -3.28
N MET A 22 -0.77 8.71 -3.05
CA MET A 22 0.60 8.62 -2.59
C MET A 22 1.57 8.44 -3.75
N VAL A 23 1.99 9.59 -4.28
CA VAL A 23 2.91 9.73 -5.41
C VAL A 23 4.31 9.17 -5.11
N ASP A 24 4.77 9.29 -3.86
CA ASP A 24 6.10 8.86 -3.44
C ASP A 24 6.06 7.43 -2.87
N TRP A 25 6.71 6.50 -3.56
CA TRP A 25 6.80 5.12 -3.12
C TRP A 25 7.94 4.95 -2.10
N ARG A 26 7.61 5.06 -0.82
CA ARG A 26 8.53 4.79 0.30
C ARG A 26 8.16 3.48 1.02
N PRO A 27 8.80 2.33 0.68
CA PRO A 27 8.41 1.04 1.23
C PRO A 27 8.66 0.95 2.74
N ILE A 28 9.75 1.56 3.21
CA ILE A 28 10.17 1.55 4.63
C ILE A 28 9.83 2.89 5.32
N ALA A 29 10.15 4.04 4.70
CA ALA A 29 9.92 5.36 5.31
C ALA A 29 8.46 5.85 5.26
N GLY A 30 7.59 5.23 4.46
CA GLY A 30 6.17 5.60 4.33
C GLY A 30 5.25 4.99 5.40
N ILE A 31 5.79 4.60 6.56
CA ILE A 31 5.00 4.06 7.68
C ILE A 31 4.35 5.19 8.49
N LEU A 32 4.98 6.36 8.55
CA LEU A 32 4.42 7.53 9.22
C LEU A 32 3.76 8.44 8.19
N PRO A 33 2.47 8.78 8.34
CA PRO A 33 1.82 9.78 7.49
C PRO A 33 2.37 11.17 7.81
N PRO A 34 2.16 12.18 6.95
CA PRO A 34 2.48 13.57 7.28
C PRO A 34 1.80 13.99 8.58
N ILE A 35 2.57 14.58 9.50
CA ILE A 35 2.08 14.97 10.83
C ILE A 35 1.93 16.50 10.89
N THR A 36 2.82 17.23 10.23
CA THR A 36 2.81 18.70 10.22
C THR A 36 2.10 19.26 9.00
N GLU A 37 1.59 20.48 9.10
CA GLU A 37 0.97 21.17 7.96
C GLU A 37 1.94 21.35 6.79
N ASN A 38 3.20 21.66 7.06
CA ASN A 38 4.22 21.79 6.02
C ASN A 38 4.41 20.48 5.25
N GLN A 39 4.53 19.35 5.94
CA GLN A 39 4.62 18.03 5.28
C GLN A 39 3.38 17.72 4.45
N TRP A 40 2.18 18.06 4.95
CA TRP A 40 0.93 17.91 4.19
C TRP A 40 0.93 18.73 2.91
N ASN A 41 1.41 19.98 2.98
CA ASN A 41 1.52 20.85 1.82
C ASN A 41 2.55 20.31 0.80
N GLU A 42 3.69 19.78 1.25
CA GLU A 42 4.71 19.17 0.39
C GLU A 42 4.15 17.97 -0.39
N VAL A 43 3.51 17.01 0.30
CA VAL A 43 2.94 15.84 -0.38
C VAL A 43 1.77 16.21 -1.27
N PHE A 44 1.00 17.23 -0.91
CA PHE A 44 -0.10 17.72 -1.73
C PHE A 44 0.42 18.42 -2.99
N GLN A 45 1.47 19.23 -2.89
CA GLN A 45 2.15 19.83 -4.05
C GLN A 45 2.68 18.75 -4.99
N MET A 46 3.29 17.68 -4.45
CA MET A 46 3.68 16.54 -5.28
C MET A 46 2.45 15.92 -5.97
N TYR A 47 1.35 15.72 -5.25
CA TYR A 47 0.12 15.18 -5.83
C TYR A 47 -0.45 16.09 -6.93
N GLN A 48 -0.37 17.41 -6.79
CA GLN A 48 -0.82 18.37 -7.80
C GLN A 48 -0.09 18.24 -9.14
N THR A 49 1.15 17.76 -9.11
CA THR A 49 1.93 17.48 -10.34
C THR A 49 1.53 16.17 -11.02
N SER A 50 0.79 15.29 -10.33
CA SER A 50 0.40 13.99 -10.88
C SER A 50 -0.65 14.12 -11.99
N PRO A 51 -0.66 13.19 -12.97
CA PRO A 51 -1.71 13.11 -13.98
C PRO A 51 -3.11 12.92 -13.38
N GLU A 52 -3.23 12.21 -12.24
CA GLU A 52 -4.53 11.99 -11.58
C GLU A 52 -5.12 13.31 -11.06
N TYR A 53 -4.31 14.15 -10.42
CA TYR A 53 -4.77 15.48 -10.02
C TYR A 53 -5.15 16.33 -11.23
N GLN A 54 -4.35 16.32 -12.29
CA GLN A 54 -4.60 17.17 -13.45
C GLN A 54 -5.84 16.77 -14.24
N LYS A 55 -6.15 15.47 -14.33
CA LYS A 55 -7.24 14.92 -15.16
C LYS A 55 -8.53 14.67 -14.39
N VAL A 56 -8.45 14.26 -13.12
CA VAL A 56 -9.60 13.79 -12.34
C VAL A 56 -9.90 14.73 -11.18
N ASN A 57 -8.88 15.10 -10.40
CA ASN A 57 -9.04 15.81 -9.12
C ASN A 57 -8.65 17.30 -9.20
N LYS A 58 -8.81 17.93 -10.36
CA LYS A 58 -8.34 19.30 -10.60
C LYS A 58 -9.11 20.28 -9.71
N GLY A 59 -8.38 21.06 -8.92
CA GLY A 59 -8.98 22.01 -7.97
C GLY A 59 -9.41 21.39 -6.63
N MET A 60 -9.02 20.14 -6.37
CA MET A 60 -9.22 19.46 -5.09
C MET A 60 -8.60 20.27 -3.93
N SER A 61 -9.28 20.33 -2.80
CA SER A 61 -8.78 20.98 -1.59
C SER A 61 -7.79 20.10 -0.83
N LEU A 62 -6.99 20.69 0.08
CA LEU A 62 -6.10 19.92 0.94
C LEU A 62 -6.87 18.94 1.85
N SER A 63 -8.08 19.30 2.29
CA SER A 63 -8.93 18.42 3.10
C SER A 63 -9.40 17.18 2.33
N ASP A 64 -9.80 17.35 1.08
CA ASP A 64 -10.22 16.24 0.22
C ASP A 64 -9.02 15.34 -0.11
N PHE A 65 -7.85 15.94 -0.33
CA PHE A 65 -6.61 15.20 -0.51
C PHE A 65 -6.28 14.34 0.72
N LYS A 66 -6.39 14.88 1.94
CA LYS A 66 -6.19 14.12 3.18
C LYS A 66 -7.14 12.92 3.28
N PHE A 67 -8.37 13.03 2.79
CA PHE A 67 -9.33 11.94 2.78
C PHE A 67 -8.90 10.79 1.86
N ILE A 68 -8.54 11.09 0.61
CA ILE A 68 -8.06 10.04 -0.32
C ILE A 68 -6.72 9.44 0.16
N PHE A 69 -5.82 10.28 0.67
CA PHE A 69 -4.54 9.86 1.22
C PHE A 69 -4.71 8.88 2.39
N PHE A 70 -5.69 9.12 3.27
CA PHE A 70 -5.97 8.25 4.41
C PHE A 70 -6.33 6.82 3.98
N TRP A 71 -7.19 6.66 2.97
CA TRP A 71 -7.61 5.33 2.52
C TRP A 71 -6.46 4.56 1.89
N GLU A 72 -5.66 5.23 1.07
CA GLU A 72 -4.48 4.60 0.48
C GLU A 72 -3.42 4.25 1.54
N TYR A 73 -3.18 5.17 2.48
CA TYR A 73 -2.29 4.92 3.63
C TYR A 73 -2.74 3.69 4.42
N LEU A 74 -4.02 3.64 4.81
CA LEU A 74 -4.60 2.55 5.59
C LEU A 74 -4.47 1.22 4.84
N HIS A 75 -4.80 1.21 3.54
CA HIS A 75 -4.65 0.02 2.70
C HIS A 75 -3.19 -0.49 2.68
N ARG A 76 -2.22 0.41 2.47
CA ARG A 76 -0.79 0.07 2.45
C ARG A 76 -0.29 -0.43 3.80
N ILE A 77 -0.73 0.14 4.92
CA ILE A 77 -0.36 -0.31 6.27
C ILE A 77 -0.95 -1.71 6.55
N LEU A 78 -2.22 -1.93 6.23
CA LEU A 78 -2.84 -3.25 6.37
C LEU A 78 -2.13 -4.30 5.53
N GLY A 79 -1.72 -3.97 4.30
CA GLY A 79 -0.91 -4.84 3.45
C GLY A 79 0.40 -5.27 4.11
N ARG A 80 1.12 -4.33 4.73
CA ARG A 80 2.36 -4.63 5.47
C ARG A 80 2.10 -5.53 6.67
N ILE A 81 1.07 -5.23 7.46
CA ILE A 81 0.71 -6.03 8.65
C ILE A 81 0.37 -7.47 8.24
N VAL A 82 -0.48 -7.66 7.22
CA VAL A 82 -0.83 -9.00 6.72
C VAL A 82 0.41 -9.72 6.19
N GLY A 83 1.26 -9.04 5.43
CA GLY A 83 2.53 -9.60 4.94
C GLY A 83 3.43 -10.10 6.08
N LEU A 84 3.60 -9.30 7.13
CA LEU A 84 4.40 -9.67 8.31
C LEU A 84 3.77 -10.83 9.11
N LEU A 85 2.44 -10.83 9.27
CA LEU A 85 1.71 -11.91 9.93
C LEU A 85 1.83 -13.25 9.19
N CYS A 86 1.99 -13.23 7.87
CA CYS A 86 2.28 -14.43 7.08
C CYS A 86 3.76 -14.82 7.15
N LEU A 87 4.67 -13.84 7.06
CA LEU A 87 6.11 -14.06 6.93
C LEU A 87 6.77 -14.51 8.25
N ILE A 88 6.49 -13.83 9.36
CA ILE A 88 7.18 -14.06 10.65
C ILE A 88 6.95 -15.49 11.16
N PRO A 89 5.71 -16.01 11.25
CA PRO A 89 5.49 -17.38 11.73
C PRO A 89 6.11 -18.41 10.78
N TYR A 90 6.02 -18.19 9.46
CA TYR A 90 6.63 -19.10 8.48
C TYR A 90 8.15 -19.19 8.68
N LEU A 91 8.86 -18.06 8.76
CA LEU A 91 10.30 -18.05 8.99
C LEU A 91 10.67 -18.68 10.33
N TYR A 92 9.91 -18.39 11.39
CA TYR A 92 10.12 -18.99 12.70
C TYR A 92 10.05 -20.52 12.65
N PHE A 93 8.97 -21.08 12.08
CA PHE A 93 8.81 -22.54 11.99
C PHE A 93 9.77 -23.19 10.99
N LEU A 94 10.17 -22.47 9.94
CA LEU A 94 11.16 -22.91 8.97
C LEU A 94 12.54 -23.09 9.63
N VAL A 95 13.02 -22.09 10.38
CA VAL A 95 14.30 -22.13 11.10
C VAL A 95 14.28 -23.20 12.20
N ARG A 96 13.13 -23.42 12.85
CA ARG A 96 12.95 -24.48 13.86
C ARG A 96 12.82 -25.88 13.26
N GLY A 97 12.86 -26.03 11.93
CA GLY A 97 12.72 -27.32 11.25
C GLY A 97 11.37 -28.00 11.46
N LYS A 98 10.34 -27.27 11.90
CA LYS A 98 9.02 -27.83 12.26
C LYS A 98 8.05 -27.93 11.09
N LEU A 99 8.46 -27.56 9.88
CA LEU A 99 7.62 -27.56 8.69
C LEU A 99 7.79 -28.86 7.88
N SER A 100 6.69 -29.49 7.51
CA SER A 100 6.70 -30.58 6.52
C SER A 100 7.10 -30.05 5.12
N PRO A 101 7.60 -30.91 4.21
CA PRO A 101 7.97 -30.48 2.85
C PRO A 101 6.84 -29.73 2.12
N ARG A 102 5.59 -30.19 2.29
CA ARG A 102 4.40 -29.54 1.73
C ARG A 102 4.17 -28.14 2.31
N MET A 103 4.34 -27.96 3.63
CA MET A 103 4.20 -26.66 4.28
C MET A 103 5.31 -25.68 3.88
N LYS A 104 6.53 -26.17 3.65
CA LYS A 104 7.64 -25.36 3.10
C LYS A 104 7.30 -24.86 1.71
N ALA A 105 6.84 -25.74 0.82
CA ALA A 105 6.44 -25.36 -0.54
C ALA A 105 5.31 -24.33 -0.53
N PHE A 106 4.23 -24.57 0.23
CA PHE A 106 3.11 -23.62 0.30
C PHE A 106 3.50 -22.26 0.91
N GLY A 107 4.29 -22.26 1.97
CA GLY A 107 4.73 -21.00 2.57
C GLY A 107 5.67 -20.21 1.67
N LEU A 108 6.54 -20.89 0.91
CA LEU A 108 7.37 -20.25 -0.12
C LEU A 108 6.50 -19.63 -1.23
N THR A 109 5.49 -20.37 -1.72
CA THR A 109 4.54 -19.84 -2.71
C THR A 109 3.80 -18.61 -2.16
N LEU A 110 3.33 -18.66 -0.91
CA LEU A 110 2.63 -17.54 -0.28
C LEU A 110 3.53 -16.30 -0.20
N ILE A 111 4.79 -16.45 0.20
CA ILE A 111 5.75 -15.34 0.25
C ILE A 111 5.99 -14.77 -1.15
N ALA A 112 6.18 -15.63 -2.14
CA ALA A 112 6.36 -15.20 -3.53
C ALA A 112 5.15 -14.37 -4.01
N LEU A 113 3.93 -14.82 -3.71
CA LEU A 113 2.70 -14.10 -4.05
C LEU A 113 2.62 -12.74 -3.35
N VAL A 114 2.97 -12.64 -2.06
CA VAL A 114 2.99 -11.36 -1.34
C VAL A 114 4.01 -10.39 -1.94
N ILE A 115 5.20 -10.87 -2.30
CA ILE A 115 6.23 -10.05 -2.97
C ILE A 115 5.71 -9.55 -4.32
N VAL A 116 5.16 -10.44 -5.14
CA VAL A 116 4.59 -10.08 -6.45
C VAL A 116 3.46 -9.05 -6.26
N GLN A 117 2.59 -9.22 -5.27
CA GLN A 117 1.52 -8.27 -4.99
C GLN A 117 2.08 -6.88 -4.62
N GLY A 118 3.14 -6.82 -3.81
CA GLY A 118 3.83 -5.56 -3.48
C GLY A 118 4.47 -4.89 -4.69
N LEU A 119 5.13 -5.68 -5.55
CA LEU A 119 5.72 -5.21 -6.81
C LEU A 119 4.65 -4.69 -7.78
N MET A 120 3.51 -5.37 -7.87
CA MET A 120 2.37 -4.93 -8.68
C MET A 120 1.80 -3.60 -8.17
N GLY A 121 1.68 -3.43 -6.85
CA GLY A 121 1.30 -2.13 -6.27
C GLY A 121 2.28 -1.02 -6.65
N TRP A 122 3.59 -1.29 -6.63
CA TRP A 122 4.61 -0.33 -7.04
C TRP A 122 4.47 0.04 -8.51
N TYR A 123 4.31 -0.97 -9.35
CA TYR A 123 4.14 -0.78 -10.78
C TYR A 123 2.91 0.08 -11.08
N MET A 124 1.77 -0.18 -10.42
CA MET A 124 0.54 0.60 -10.58
C MET A 124 0.74 2.09 -10.31
N VAL A 125 1.45 2.43 -9.24
CA VAL A 125 1.74 3.83 -8.89
C VAL A 125 2.66 4.43 -9.95
N LYS A 126 3.76 3.75 -10.30
CA LYS A 126 4.67 4.23 -11.34
C LYS A 126 3.95 4.45 -12.67
N SER A 127 3.12 3.50 -13.11
CA SER A 127 2.40 3.59 -14.39
C SER A 127 1.28 4.62 -14.36
N GLY A 128 0.63 4.84 -13.21
CA GLY A 128 -0.42 5.87 -13.07
C GLY A 128 0.14 7.30 -13.05
N LEU A 129 1.44 7.45 -12.81
CA LEU A 129 2.15 8.73 -12.81
C LEU A 129 2.85 9.05 -14.12
N VAL A 130 2.97 8.08 -15.02
CA VAL A 130 3.49 8.29 -16.37
C VAL A 130 2.29 8.50 -17.29
N ASN A 131 2.21 9.70 -17.88
CA ASN A 131 1.27 10.03 -18.95
C ASN A 131 1.49 9.14 -20.17
#